data_AF-A0A1J7FWY5-F1
#
_entry.id   AF-A0A1J7FWY5-F1
#
_cell.length_a   1.000
_cell.length_b   1.000
_cell.length_c   1.000
_cell.angle_alpha   90.00
_cell.angle_beta   90.00
_cell.angle_gamma   90.00
#
_symmetry.space_group_name_H-M   'P 1'
#
loop_
_entity.id
_entity.type
_entity.pdbx_description
1 polymer ?
#
loop_
_entity_poly.entity_id
_entity_poly.type
_entity_poly.pdbx_seq_one_letter_code
_entity_poly.pdbx_strand_id
1 'polypeptide(L)'
;FSILIHSFWVLWLVQIFNLGLQLLWYFLHIILSLWYSILAVANFIESYLISYGVFNKYKSLHLENLRYLAIVIESEDAHQTSKVVQLLQWLDSFGVKNVYLYDMNGVLKKSKEAIFQKLKNAKSIEETNEVVTKHVPDHMTLEFVSYVDGKEAVAKAANLIFRENLNRHNLGGVEFSETHLNEALQIVGCKGPEPDLLLVYGPVRCHLGFPAWRMRYTEIV
;
A
#
# COMPACT_ATOMS: atom_id res chain seq x y z
N PHE A 1 -46.78 -33.15 -54.58
CA PHE A 1 -47.31 -31.90 -53.97
C PHE A 1 -47.31 -31.95 -52.43
N SER A 2 -47.84 -33.00 -51.79
CA SER A 2 -47.90 -33.14 -50.32
C SER A 2 -46.53 -33.11 -49.58
N ILE A 3 -45.50 -33.79 -50.12
CA ILE A 3 -44.16 -33.89 -49.49
C ILE A 3 -43.41 -32.53 -49.45
N LEU A 4 -43.58 -31.71 -50.50
CA LEU A 4 -42.97 -30.38 -50.59
C LEU A 4 -43.56 -29.40 -49.56
N ILE A 5 -44.87 -29.49 -49.32
CA ILE A 5 -45.56 -28.69 -48.31
C ILE A 5 -45.06 -29.07 -46.91
N HIS A 6 -44.91 -30.37 -46.63
CA HIS A 6 -44.45 -30.86 -45.33
C HIS A 6 -43.00 -30.45 -45.01
N SER A 7 -42.12 -30.45 -46.02
CA SER A 7 -40.74 -29.96 -45.89
C SER A 7 -40.66 -28.46 -45.62
N PHE A 8 -41.52 -27.67 -46.27
CA PHE A 8 -41.60 -26.22 -46.06
C PHE A 8 -42.06 -25.86 -44.63
N TRP A 9 -43.06 -26.57 -44.10
CA TRP A 9 -43.51 -26.39 -42.71
C TRP A 9 -42.44 -26.71 -41.67
N VAL A 10 -41.65 -27.76 -41.88
CA VAL A 10 -40.55 -28.14 -40.97
C VAL A 10 -39.43 -27.09 -40.98
N LEU A 11 -39.05 -26.58 -42.14
CA LEU A 11 -38.04 -25.52 -42.26
C LEU A 11 -38.47 -24.23 -41.55
N TRP A 12 -39.76 -23.86 -41.67
CA TRP A 12 -40.30 -22.68 -41.01
C TRP A 12 -40.33 -22.80 -39.48
N LEU A 13 -40.67 -23.99 -38.96
CA LEU A 13 -40.61 -24.31 -37.53
C LEU A 13 -39.18 -24.22 -36.97
N VAL A 14 -38.19 -24.72 -37.69
CA VAL A 14 -36.78 -24.65 -37.29
C VAL A 14 -36.29 -23.19 -37.25
N GLN A 15 -36.70 -22.37 -38.22
CA GLN A 15 -36.35 -20.93 -38.23
C GLN A 15 -36.95 -20.18 -37.05
N ILE A 16 -38.22 -20.44 -36.70
CA ILE A 16 -38.87 -19.82 -35.53
C ILE A 16 -38.20 -20.25 -34.24
N PHE A 17 -37.86 -21.54 -34.12
CA PHE A 17 -37.17 -22.05 -32.96
C PHE A 17 -35.78 -21.42 -32.79
N ASN A 18 -35.03 -21.25 -33.89
CA ASN A 18 -33.72 -20.61 -33.86
C ASN A 18 -33.81 -19.12 -33.50
N LEU A 19 -34.79 -18.39 -34.07
CA LEU A 19 -35.07 -17.01 -33.68
C LEU A 19 -35.44 -16.90 -32.20
N GLY A 20 -36.24 -17.85 -31.69
CA GLY A 20 -36.59 -17.94 -30.27
C GLY A 20 -35.38 -18.14 -29.37
N LEU A 21 -34.48 -19.07 -29.72
CA LEU A 21 -33.22 -19.30 -28.99
C LEU A 21 -32.30 -18.08 -29.03
N GLN A 22 -32.19 -17.42 -30.19
CA GLN A 22 -31.35 -16.25 -30.35
C GLN A 22 -31.89 -15.07 -29.51
N LEU A 23 -33.21 -14.86 -29.50
CA LEU A 23 -33.84 -13.87 -28.62
C LEU A 23 -33.61 -14.21 -27.14
N LEU A 24 -33.81 -15.47 -26.75
CA LEU A 24 -33.56 -15.93 -25.37
C LEU A 24 -32.11 -15.67 -24.93
N TRP A 25 -31.15 -15.94 -25.82
CA TRP A 25 -29.73 -15.67 -25.60
C TRP A 25 -29.46 -14.18 -25.37
N TYR A 26 -30.02 -13.31 -26.21
CA TYR A 26 -29.89 -11.86 -26.02
C TYR A 26 -30.54 -11.39 -24.71
N PHE A 27 -31.72 -11.91 -24.35
CA PHE A 27 -32.36 -11.59 -23.07
C PHE A 27 -31.50 -11.99 -21.88
N LEU A 28 -30.91 -13.19 -21.90
CA LEU A 28 -30.00 -13.66 -20.84
C LEU A 28 -28.77 -12.75 -20.73
N HIS A 29 -28.16 -12.39 -21.85
CA HIS A 29 -27.01 -11.48 -21.86
C HIS A 29 -27.34 -10.08 -21.34
N ILE A 30 -28.50 -9.55 -21.70
CA ILE A 30 -28.97 -8.25 -21.19
C ILE A 30 -29.16 -8.31 -19.68
N ILE A 31 -29.80 -9.36 -19.16
CA ILE A 31 -30.01 -9.53 -17.72
C ILE A 31 -28.67 -9.62 -16.98
N LEU A 32 -27.74 -10.44 -17.48
CA LEU A 32 -26.40 -10.56 -16.88
C LEU A 32 -25.65 -9.24 -16.93
N SER A 33 -25.67 -8.54 -18.08
CA SER A 33 -25.01 -7.24 -18.25
C SER A 33 -25.60 -6.17 -17.34
N LEU A 34 -26.93 -6.11 -17.19
CA LEU A 34 -27.59 -5.21 -16.24
C LEU A 34 -27.15 -5.53 -14.81
N TRP A 35 -27.12 -6.82 -14.44
CA TRP A 35 -26.71 -7.25 -13.10
C TRP A 35 -25.28 -6.81 -12.77
N TYR A 36 -24.33 -7.07 -13.67
CA TYR A 36 -22.94 -6.62 -13.51
C TYR A 36 -22.82 -5.10 -13.46
N SER A 37 -23.61 -4.38 -14.27
CA SER A 37 -23.62 -2.91 -14.28
C SER A 37 -24.16 -2.34 -12.97
N ILE A 38 -25.25 -2.91 -12.43
CA ILE A 38 -25.81 -2.51 -11.13
C ILE A 38 -24.79 -2.76 -10.02
N LEU A 39 -24.12 -3.92 -10.02
CA LEU A 39 -23.08 -4.22 -9.04
C LEU A 39 -21.91 -3.23 -9.13
N ALA A 40 -21.46 -2.89 -10.34
CA ALA A 40 -20.39 -1.92 -10.55
C ALA A 40 -20.78 -0.52 -10.06
N VAL A 41 -22.00 -0.07 -10.36
CA VAL A 41 -22.53 1.22 -9.90
C VAL A 41 -22.68 1.22 -8.37
N ALA A 42 -23.17 0.15 -7.77
CA ALA A 42 -23.28 0.02 -6.32
C ALA A 42 -21.90 0.12 -5.65
N ASN A 43 -20.89 -0.59 -6.17
CA ASN A 43 -19.53 -0.52 -5.67
C ASN A 43 -18.92 0.88 -5.84
N PHE A 44 -19.22 1.58 -6.94
CA PHE A 44 -18.77 2.94 -7.16
C PHE A 44 -19.41 3.91 -6.16
N ILE A 45 -20.72 3.80 -5.93
CA ILE A 45 -21.45 4.59 -4.94
C ILE A 45 -20.92 4.30 -3.53
N GLU A 46 -20.69 3.03 -3.18
CA GLU A 46 -20.11 2.65 -1.88
C GLU A 46 -18.72 3.27 -1.70
N SER A 47 -17.84 3.15 -2.70
CA SER A 47 -16.50 3.77 -2.69
C SER A 47 -16.56 5.29 -2.56
N TYR A 48 -17.50 5.93 -3.25
CA TYR A 48 -17.69 7.37 -3.20
C TYR A 48 -18.20 7.84 -1.83
N LEU A 49 -19.19 7.13 -1.26
CA LEU A 49 -19.71 7.41 0.08
C LEU A 49 -18.67 7.13 1.18
N ILE A 50 -17.77 6.16 0.98
CA ILE A 50 -16.61 5.91 1.85
C ILE A 50 -15.67 7.11 1.79
N SER A 51 -15.30 7.58 0.60
CA SER A 51 -14.41 8.74 0.46
C SER A 51 -15.02 10.02 1.05
N TYR A 52 -16.35 10.12 1.12
CA TYR A 52 -17.05 11.23 1.75
C TYR A 52 -17.28 11.04 3.27
N GLY A 53 -16.90 9.89 3.83
CA GLY A 53 -17.01 9.58 5.26
C GLY A 53 -18.43 9.28 5.76
N VAL A 54 -19.38 9.00 4.86
CA VAL A 54 -20.80 8.75 5.22
C VAL A 54 -21.00 7.33 5.74
N PHE A 55 -20.27 6.36 5.18
CA PHE A 55 -20.42 4.95 5.54
C PHE A 55 -19.40 4.53 6.61
N ASN A 56 -19.86 4.40 7.85
CA ASN A 56 -19.08 3.91 9.00
C ASN A 56 -18.79 2.39 8.97
N LYS A 57 -19.06 1.68 7.87
CA LYS A 57 -18.98 0.21 7.80
C LYS A 57 -17.55 -0.32 8.02
N TYR A 58 -16.54 0.54 7.86
CA TYR A 58 -15.12 0.24 8.11
C TYR A 58 -14.56 0.91 9.36
N LYS A 59 -15.36 1.62 10.18
CA LYS A 59 -14.93 2.04 11.53
C LYS A 59 -14.47 0.86 12.41
N SER A 60 -14.87 -0.36 12.04
CA SER A 60 -14.50 -1.60 12.72
C SER A 60 -13.25 -2.29 12.16
N LEU A 61 -12.55 -1.72 11.18
CA LEU A 61 -11.17 -2.15 10.94
C LEU A 61 -10.45 -1.89 12.26
N HIS A 62 -10.00 -2.95 12.95
CA HIS A 62 -9.31 -2.86 14.23
C HIS A 62 -7.90 -2.27 14.03
N LEU A 63 -7.84 -1.07 13.47
CA LEU A 63 -6.64 -0.25 13.31
C LEU A 63 -6.13 0.25 14.66
N GLU A 64 -6.87 0.03 15.75
CA GLU A 64 -6.40 0.24 17.12
C GLU A 64 -5.07 -0.47 17.41
N ASN A 65 -4.82 -1.62 16.75
CA ASN A 65 -3.58 -2.36 16.87
C ASN A 65 -2.50 -1.93 15.87
N LEU A 66 -2.86 -1.17 14.82
CA LEU A 66 -1.92 -0.74 13.78
C LEU A 66 -1.14 0.48 14.27
N ARG A 67 0.09 0.27 14.74
CA ARG A 67 0.98 1.32 15.24
C ARG A 67 1.74 1.96 14.09
N TYR A 68 2.23 1.16 13.16
CA TYR A 68 3.06 1.62 12.05
C TYR A 68 2.67 0.95 10.73
N LEU A 69 2.33 1.77 9.74
CA LEU A 69 2.02 1.34 8.39
C LEU A 69 3.13 1.75 7.43
N ALA A 70 3.67 0.82 6.65
CA ALA A 70 4.57 1.14 5.56
C ALA A 70 3.85 1.01 4.21
N ILE A 71 4.15 1.92 3.29
CA ILE A 71 3.59 1.95 1.94
C ILE A 71 4.74 1.99 0.96
N VAL A 72 4.88 0.94 0.17
CA VAL A 72 5.86 0.82 -0.90
C VAL A 72 5.19 1.24 -2.19
N ILE A 73 5.73 2.27 -2.84
CA ILE A 73 5.23 2.79 -4.10
C ILE A 73 6.35 2.67 -5.13
N GLU A 74 6.02 2.21 -6.32
CA GLU A 74 6.96 2.23 -7.43
C GLU A 74 7.39 3.67 -7.76
N SER A 75 8.65 3.86 -8.15
CA SER A 75 9.19 5.22 -8.32
C SER A 75 8.48 6.01 -9.43
N GLU A 76 7.97 5.32 -10.45
CA GLU A 76 7.18 5.93 -11.52
C GLU A 76 5.86 6.51 -11.00
N ASP A 77 5.15 5.75 -10.14
CA ASP A 77 3.90 6.17 -9.50
C ASP A 77 4.12 7.20 -8.39
N ALA A 78 5.28 7.17 -7.73
CA ALA A 78 5.66 8.13 -6.68
C ALA A 78 5.71 9.59 -7.18
N HIS A 79 5.89 9.81 -8.49
CA HIS A 79 5.80 11.14 -9.10
C HIS A 79 4.38 11.74 -9.03
N GLN A 80 3.35 10.91 -8.86
CA GLN A 80 1.96 11.34 -8.77
C GLN A 80 1.61 11.80 -7.34
N THR A 81 2.29 12.85 -6.87
CA THR A 81 2.19 13.36 -5.50
C THR A 81 0.75 13.66 -5.07
N SER A 82 -0.15 14.05 -5.98
CA SER A 82 -1.56 14.25 -5.67
C SER A 82 -2.27 12.97 -5.21
N LYS A 83 -1.99 11.83 -5.86
CA LYS A 83 -2.55 10.53 -5.46
C LYS A 83 -1.97 10.07 -4.13
N VAL A 84 -0.66 10.30 -3.91
CA VAL A 84 -0.01 10.01 -2.63
C VAL A 84 -0.66 10.81 -1.51
N VAL A 85 -0.87 12.12 -1.70
CA VAL A 85 -1.56 12.97 -0.73
C VAL A 85 -3.00 12.51 -0.48
N GLN A 86 -3.74 12.15 -1.53
CA GLN A 86 -5.09 11.62 -1.39
C GLN A 86 -5.13 10.33 -0.56
N LEU A 87 -4.20 9.40 -0.81
CA LEU A 87 -4.05 8.18 -0.03
C LEU A 87 -3.77 8.49 1.45
N LEU A 88 -2.84 9.41 1.72
CA LEU A 88 -2.52 9.81 3.09
C LEU A 88 -3.72 10.45 3.80
N GLN A 89 -4.52 11.28 3.10
CA GLN A 89 -5.76 11.84 3.65
C GLN A 89 -6.78 10.77 4.01
N TRP A 90 -6.89 9.72 3.19
CA TRP A 90 -7.74 8.58 3.54
C TRP A 90 -7.22 7.85 4.77
N LEU A 91 -5.91 7.57 4.85
CA LEU A 91 -5.31 6.90 6.01
C LEU A 91 -5.47 7.70 7.31
N ASP A 92 -5.32 9.02 7.25
CA ASP A 92 -5.59 9.94 8.35
C ASP A 92 -7.07 9.86 8.79
N SER A 93 -8.01 9.82 7.83
CA SER A 93 -9.44 9.65 8.12
C SER A 93 -9.81 8.29 8.75
N PHE A 94 -9.00 7.26 8.48
CA PHE A 94 -9.10 5.95 9.12
C PHE A 94 -8.41 5.89 10.48
N GLY A 95 -7.72 6.95 10.90
CA GLY A 95 -7.04 7.04 12.19
C GLY A 95 -5.65 6.40 12.22
N VAL A 96 -5.02 6.16 11.07
CA VAL A 96 -3.64 5.65 11.02
C VAL A 96 -2.67 6.74 11.46
N LYS A 97 -1.88 6.46 12.51
CA LYS A 97 -1.08 7.48 13.18
C LYS A 97 0.34 7.63 12.62
N ASN A 98 1.02 6.56 12.26
CA ASN A 98 2.41 6.61 11.81
C ASN A 98 2.56 5.87 10.48
N VAL A 99 3.07 6.58 9.46
CA VAL A 99 3.21 6.03 8.11
C VAL A 99 4.61 6.21 7.53
N TYR A 100 5.16 5.13 7.00
CA TYR A 100 6.36 5.12 6.17
C TYR A 100 5.99 5.18 4.71
N LEU A 101 6.50 6.17 3.99
CA LEU A 101 6.41 6.24 2.55
C LEU A 101 7.74 5.82 1.93
N TYR A 102 7.72 4.76 1.14
CA TYR A 102 8.90 4.23 0.47
C TYR A 102 8.79 4.29 -1.04
N ASP A 103 9.83 4.80 -1.67
CA ASP A 103 10.09 4.58 -3.09
C ASP A 103 11.60 4.32 -3.30
N MET A 104 11.92 3.44 -4.25
CA MET A 104 13.31 3.01 -4.47
C MET A 104 14.25 4.17 -4.82
N ASN A 105 13.79 5.14 -5.61
CA ASN A 105 14.62 6.22 -6.16
C ASN A 105 14.64 7.49 -5.28
N GLY A 106 13.94 7.51 -4.15
CA GLY A 106 13.82 8.65 -3.24
C GLY A 106 13.04 9.84 -3.81
N VAL A 107 12.12 9.61 -4.74
CA VAL A 107 11.20 10.61 -5.31
C VAL A 107 10.33 11.24 -4.23
N LEU A 108 9.81 10.44 -3.30
CA LEU A 108 8.97 10.90 -2.18
C LEU A 108 9.80 11.70 -1.19
N LYS A 109 11.04 11.27 -0.89
CA LYS A 109 11.99 12.05 -0.08
C LYS A 109 12.25 13.44 -0.66
N LYS A 110 12.46 13.53 -1.98
CA LYS A 110 12.67 14.81 -2.69
C LYS A 110 11.42 15.70 -2.72
N SER A 111 10.25 15.10 -2.52
CA SER A 111 8.94 15.78 -2.56
C SER A 111 8.34 15.99 -1.16
N LYS A 112 9.13 15.76 -0.09
CA LYS A 112 8.70 15.81 1.32
C LYS A 112 7.94 17.10 1.64
N GLU A 113 8.52 18.24 1.31
CA GLU A 113 7.97 19.56 1.62
C GLU A 113 6.66 19.81 0.88
N ALA A 114 6.57 19.40 -0.39
CA ALA A 114 5.37 19.54 -1.20
C ALA A 114 4.22 18.66 -0.69
N ILE A 115 4.53 17.47 -0.17
CA ILE A 115 3.55 16.56 0.45
C ILE A 115 3.04 17.18 1.76
N PHE A 116 3.94 17.63 2.64
CA PHE A 116 3.56 18.27 3.90
C PHE A 116 2.75 19.55 3.70
N GLN A 117 3.09 20.39 2.72
CA GLN A 117 2.29 21.59 2.44
C GLN A 117 0.84 21.28 2.05
N LYS A 118 0.61 20.14 1.38
CA LYS A 118 -0.73 19.69 0.99
C LYS A 118 -1.46 18.97 2.13
N LEU A 119 -0.74 18.26 3.00
CA LEU A 119 -1.26 17.73 4.25
C LEU A 119 -1.22 18.80 5.34
N LYS A 120 -2.26 19.65 5.37
CA LYS A 120 -2.40 20.77 6.32
C LYS A 120 -2.17 20.45 7.80
N ASN A 121 -2.17 19.17 8.20
CA ASN A 121 -2.05 18.72 9.58
C ASN A 121 -0.89 17.73 9.86
N ALA A 122 -0.18 17.17 8.86
CA ALA A 122 0.78 16.09 9.13
C ALA A 122 2.14 16.59 9.65
N LYS A 123 2.81 15.79 10.51
CA LYS A 123 4.15 16.08 11.07
C LYS A 123 5.19 15.05 10.65
N SER A 124 6.48 15.40 10.67
CA SER A 124 7.54 14.42 10.42
C SER A 124 7.85 13.58 11.66
N ILE A 125 8.08 12.28 11.49
CA ILE A 125 8.50 11.39 12.59
C ILE A 125 9.85 11.83 13.19
N GLU A 126 10.76 12.33 12.36
CA GLU A 126 12.09 12.82 12.79
C GLU A 126 11.98 13.97 13.81
N GLU A 127 11.04 14.90 13.61
CA GLU A 127 10.80 16.06 14.50
C GLU A 127 10.14 15.67 15.83
N THR A 128 9.49 14.50 15.90
CA THR A 128 8.76 14.06 17.09
C THR A 128 9.67 13.39 18.13
N ASN A 129 10.84 12.88 17.70
CA ASN A 129 11.77 12.16 18.57
C ASN A 129 12.60 13.05 19.51
N GLU A 130 12.66 14.37 19.28
CA GLU A 130 13.41 15.31 20.15
C GLU A 130 12.61 15.80 21.36
N VAL A 131 11.29 15.58 21.41
CA VAL A 131 10.46 16.00 22.54
C VAL A 131 9.67 14.80 23.05
N VAL A 132 10.20 14.17 24.11
CA VAL A 132 9.46 13.22 24.95
C VAL A 132 8.33 13.98 25.64
N THR A 133 7.23 14.17 24.93
CA THR A 133 5.93 14.52 25.51
C THR A 133 4.95 13.42 25.16
N LYS A 134 4.42 12.79 26.19
CA LYS A 134 3.32 11.80 26.18
C LYS A 134 2.01 12.44 25.70
N HIS A 135 2.01 13.08 24.54
CA HIS A 135 0.80 13.50 23.85
C HIS A 135 0.68 12.65 22.61
N VAL A 136 -0.44 11.93 22.52
CA VAL A 136 -0.89 11.31 21.29
C VAL A 136 -0.84 12.41 20.24
N PRO A 137 -0.05 12.29 19.17
CA PRO A 137 -0.07 13.30 18.13
C PRO A 137 -1.51 13.34 17.59
N ASP A 138 -2.16 14.50 17.68
CA ASP A 138 -3.51 14.72 17.11
C ASP A 138 -3.53 14.53 15.59
N HIS A 139 -2.36 14.32 14.98
CA HIS A 139 -2.15 14.26 13.54
C HIS A 139 -1.19 13.15 13.14
N MET A 140 -1.42 12.61 11.94
CA MET A 140 -0.58 11.61 11.29
C MET A 140 0.89 12.06 11.19
N THR A 141 1.81 11.15 11.52
CA THR A 141 3.25 11.31 11.38
C THR A 141 3.76 10.57 10.14
N LEU A 142 4.64 11.21 9.39
CA LEU A 142 5.21 10.67 8.15
C LEU A 142 6.74 10.56 8.24
N GLU A 143 7.27 9.42 7.80
CA GLU A 143 8.69 9.22 7.53
C GLU A 143 8.87 8.76 6.09
N PHE A 144 9.87 9.35 5.42
CA PHE A 144 10.17 9.08 4.02
C PHE A 144 11.40 8.20 3.95
N VAL A 145 11.26 7.03 3.32
CA VAL A 145 12.28 6.00 3.25
C VAL A 145 12.59 5.71 1.78
N SER A 146 13.80 5.28 1.49
CA SER A 146 14.29 4.99 0.15
C SER A 146 15.31 3.85 0.18
N TYR A 147 15.78 3.43 -0.99
CA TYR A 147 16.72 2.32 -1.09
C TYR A 147 17.99 2.50 -0.26
N VAL A 148 18.49 3.74 -0.16
CA VAL A 148 19.73 4.06 0.58
C VAL A 148 19.61 3.84 2.09
N ASP A 149 18.38 3.83 2.63
CA ASP A 149 18.10 3.58 4.05
C ASP A 149 18.02 2.08 4.38
N GLY A 150 18.08 1.22 3.36
CA GLY A 150 18.07 -0.22 3.50
C GLY A 150 19.47 -0.82 3.50
N LYS A 151 19.84 -1.45 2.38
CA LYS A 151 21.10 -2.21 2.28
C LYS A 151 22.34 -1.33 2.49
N GLU A 152 22.32 -0.12 1.96
CA GLU A 152 23.44 0.81 2.09
C GLU A 152 23.61 1.26 3.55
N ALA A 153 22.52 1.57 4.25
CA ALA A 153 22.56 1.88 5.68
C ALA A 153 23.11 0.71 6.52
N VAL A 154 22.71 -0.52 6.22
CA VAL A 154 23.25 -1.72 6.89
C VAL A 154 24.76 -1.86 6.63
N ALA A 155 25.21 -1.61 5.39
CA ALA A 155 26.64 -1.63 5.07
C ALA A 155 27.40 -0.53 5.83
N LYS A 156 26.83 0.67 5.95
CA LYS A 156 27.40 1.77 6.77
C LYS A 156 27.48 1.39 8.25
N ALA A 157 26.44 0.80 8.80
CA ALA A 157 26.41 0.32 10.18
C ALA A 157 27.44 -0.80 10.43
N ALA A 158 27.57 -1.75 9.51
CA ALA A 158 28.59 -2.81 9.59
C ALA A 158 30.02 -2.24 9.57
N ASN A 159 30.30 -1.26 8.70
CA ASN A 159 31.59 -0.58 8.66
C ASN A 159 31.89 0.18 9.95
N LEU A 160 30.87 0.78 10.58
CA LEU A 160 31.01 1.45 11.87
C LEU A 160 31.43 0.47 12.96
N ILE A 161 30.73 -0.66 13.09
CA ILE A 161 31.05 -1.73 14.05
C ILE A 161 32.47 -2.28 13.80
N PHE A 162 32.83 -2.49 12.54
CA PHE A 162 34.16 -2.99 12.18
C PHE A 162 35.26 -2.01 12.62
N ARG A 163 35.09 -0.71 12.35
CA ARG A 163 36.06 0.32 12.71
C ARG A 163 36.20 0.46 14.23
N GLU A 164 35.09 0.39 14.97
CA GLU A 164 35.12 0.41 16.43
C GLU A 164 35.88 -0.79 17.00
N ASN A 165 35.67 -2.00 16.46
CA ASN A 165 36.38 -3.19 16.90
C ASN A 165 37.88 -3.13 16.61
N LEU A 166 38.29 -2.61 15.45
CA LEU A 166 39.71 -2.40 15.12
C LEU A 166 40.39 -1.48 16.14
N ASN A 167 39.73 -0.39 16.52
CA ASN A 167 40.28 0.57 17.48
C ASN A 167 40.39 0.00 18.90
N ARG A 168 39.57 -0.99 19.26
CA ARG A 168 39.54 -1.58 20.61
C ARG A 168 40.62 -2.65 20.84
N HIS A 169 41.49 -2.94 19.87
CA HIS A 169 42.57 -3.95 19.95
C HIS A 169 42.12 -5.36 20.41
N ASN A 170 40.82 -5.65 20.43
CA ASN A 170 40.27 -6.96 20.78
C ASN A 170 40.16 -7.81 19.51
N LEU A 171 41.25 -8.48 19.14
CA LEU A 171 41.24 -9.57 18.14
C LEU A 171 40.69 -10.90 18.71
N GLY A 172 40.08 -10.88 19.90
CA GLY A 172 39.36 -12.01 20.45
C GLY A 172 37.90 -11.94 20.02
N GLY A 173 37.47 -12.89 19.18
CA GLY A 173 36.10 -13.14 18.70
C GLY A 173 35.06 -12.08 19.04
N VAL A 174 34.80 -11.16 18.11
CA VAL A 174 33.70 -10.20 18.23
C VAL A 174 32.40 -10.99 18.29
N GLU A 175 31.75 -11.01 19.45
CA GLU A 175 30.39 -11.52 19.60
C GLU A 175 29.44 -10.50 18.95
N PHE A 176 29.24 -10.67 17.64
CA PHE A 176 28.30 -9.86 16.89
C PHE A 176 26.88 -10.21 17.34
N SER A 177 26.20 -9.22 17.89
CA SER A 177 24.84 -9.34 18.41
C SER A 177 23.93 -8.37 17.67
N GLU A 178 22.65 -8.71 17.62
CA GLU A 178 21.61 -7.84 17.08
C GLU A 178 21.61 -6.46 17.75
N THR A 179 21.92 -6.39 19.06
CA THR A 179 21.99 -5.14 19.81
C THR A 179 23.04 -4.19 19.25
N HIS A 180 24.24 -4.71 18.94
CA HIS A 180 25.32 -3.94 18.34
C HIS A 180 24.92 -3.38 16.96
N LEU A 181 24.21 -4.18 16.14
CA LEU A 181 23.75 -3.69 14.85
C LEU A 181 22.62 -2.66 14.99
N ASN A 182 21.71 -2.85 15.94
CA ASN A 182 20.66 -1.89 16.24
C ASN A 182 21.22 -0.54 16.69
N GLU A 183 22.26 -0.53 17.53
CA GLU A 183 22.95 0.68 17.96
C GLU A 183 23.65 1.38 16.78
N ALA A 184 24.37 0.63 15.96
CA ALA A 184 25.03 1.17 14.77
C ALA A 184 24.03 1.76 13.76
N LEU A 185 22.90 1.08 13.52
CA LEU A 185 21.82 1.60 12.67
C LEU A 185 21.16 2.84 13.26
N GLN A 186 21.10 2.96 14.59
CA GLN A 186 20.61 4.16 15.25
C GLN A 186 21.56 5.35 15.02
N ILE A 187 22.87 5.12 15.08
CA ILE A 187 23.88 6.15 14.77
C ILE A 187 23.82 6.57 13.29
N VAL A 188 23.58 5.62 12.38
CA VAL A 188 23.40 5.91 10.94
C VAL A 188 22.04 6.58 10.64
N GLY A 189 21.13 6.63 11.62
CA GLY A 189 19.80 7.24 11.46
C GLY A 189 18.77 6.35 10.75
N CYS A 190 19.03 5.04 10.65
CA CYS A 190 18.21 4.12 9.85
C CYS A 190 17.59 2.97 10.67
N LYS A 191 17.67 2.99 12.00
CA LYS A 191 17.02 1.97 12.85
C LYS A 191 15.51 1.96 12.65
N GLY A 192 14.87 3.09 12.96
CA GLY A 192 13.42 3.30 12.91
C GLY A 192 12.57 2.22 13.63
N PRO A 193 11.27 2.47 13.87
CA PRO A 193 10.36 1.41 14.31
C PRO A 193 10.08 0.41 13.18
N GLU A 194 9.80 -0.85 13.53
CA GLU A 194 9.33 -1.86 12.57
C GLU A 194 7.85 -1.61 12.22
N PRO A 195 7.45 -1.53 10.94
CA PRO A 195 6.05 -1.52 10.55
C PRO A 195 5.32 -2.80 10.93
N ASP A 196 4.07 -2.68 11.36
CA ASP A 196 3.19 -3.83 11.60
C ASP A 196 2.65 -4.36 10.26
N LEU A 197 2.37 -3.45 9.31
CA LEU A 197 1.81 -3.76 8.00
C LEU A 197 2.58 -3.01 6.90
N LEU A 198 2.87 -3.70 5.79
CA LEU A 198 3.48 -3.18 4.57
C LEU A 198 2.50 -3.36 3.41
N LEU A 199 2.04 -2.25 2.83
CA LEU A 199 1.23 -2.23 1.63
C LEU A 199 2.12 -2.02 0.41
N VAL A 200 2.07 -2.94 -0.55
CA VAL A 200 2.87 -2.84 -1.78
C VAL A 200 2.00 -2.41 -2.96
N TYR A 201 2.21 -1.19 -3.45
CA TYR A 201 1.56 -0.65 -4.63
C TYR A 201 2.48 -0.73 -5.84
N GLY A 202 2.11 -1.59 -6.80
CA GLY A 202 2.79 -1.71 -8.08
C GLY A 202 2.47 -3.03 -8.80
N PRO A 203 2.91 -3.17 -10.05
CA PRO A 203 2.70 -4.39 -10.85
C PRO A 203 3.54 -5.57 -10.34
N VAL A 204 4.60 -5.30 -9.58
CA VAL A 204 5.51 -6.31 -9.06
C VAL A 204 5.18 -6.62 -7.60
N ARG A 205 4.99 -7.91 -7.30
CA ARG A 205 4.82 -8.41 -5.92
C ARG A 205 6.16 -8.51 -5.20
N CYS A 206 6.86 -7.39 -5.01
CA CYS A 206 8.09 -7.35 -4.23
C CYS A 206 8.17 -6.04 -3.43
N HIS A 207 8.86 -6.08 -2.29
CA HIS A 207 9.06 -4.90 -1.43
C HIS A 207 10.04 -3.85 -1.99
N LEU A 208 10.47 -3.97 -3.25
CA LEU A 208 11.37 -3.05 -3.98
C LEU A 208 12.69 -2.66 -3.29
N GLY A 209 13.10 -3.39 -2.26
CA GLY A 209 14.31 -3.07 -1.49
C GLY A 209 14.04 -2.21 -0.24
N PHE A 210 12.79 -2.18 0.25
CA PHE A 210 12.45 -1.65 1.56
C PHE A 210 13.43 -2.20 2.63
N PRO A 211 13.81 -1.40 3.65
CA PRO A 211 14.80 -1.82 4.65
C PRO A 211 14.48 -3.17 5.30
N ALA A 212 15.20 -4.22 4.89
CA ALA A 212 14.98 -5.60 5.32
C ALA A 212 15.10 -5.77 6.84
N TRP A 213 15.98 -4.98 7.48
CA TRP A 213 16.16 -5.01 8.93
C TRP A 213 14.91 -4.59 9.72
N ARG A 214 14.00 -3.83 9.08
CA ARG A 214 12.77 -3.33 9.70
C ARG A 214 11.55 -4.20 9.43
N MET A 215 11.68 -5.30 8.69
CA MET A 215 10.53 -6.10 8.21
C MET A 215 10.40 -7.49 8.86
N ARG A 216 10.95 -7.69 10.06
CA ARG A 216 11.09 -9.04 10.63
C ARG A 216 9.75 -9.71 10.94
N TYR A 217 8.79 -8.92 11.40
CA TYR A 217 7.45 -9.39 11.78
C TYR A 217 6.34 -8.62 11.07
N THR A 218 6.67 -7.94 9.99
CA THR A 218 5.74 -7.12 9.23
C THR A 218 4.83 -7.99 8.36
N GLU A 219 3.53 -7.79 8.45
CA GLU A 219 2.57 -8.37 7.52
C GLU A 219 2.66 -7.65 6.17
N ILE A 220 2.68 -8.40 5.05
CA ILE A 220 2.81 -7.81 3.71
C ILE A 220 1.53 -8.10 2.91
N VAL A 221 0.93 -7.04 2.36
CA VAL A 221 -0.30 -7.08 1.57
C VAL A 221 -0.09 -6.45 0.20
#